data_AF-A0A6A3JS54-F1
#
_entry.id   AF-A0A6A3JS54-F1
#
_cell.length_a   1.000
_cell.length_b   1.000
_cell.length_c   1.000
_cell.angle_alpha   90.00
_cell.angle_beta   90.00
_cell.angle_gamma   90.00
#
_symmetry.space_group_name_H-M   'P 1'
#
loop_
_entity.id
_entity.type
_entity.pdbx_description
1 polymer ?
#
loop_
_entity_poly.entity_id
_entity_poly.type
_entity_poly.pdbx_seq_one_letter_code
_entity_poly.pdbx_strand_id
1 'polypeptide(L)'
;MPPSGASATPPSNSAGRVTLASLEDLIRQEAHCRQQENGDLARLLSFAFTQPIPPVDRLQRRALLDARSVAELTHILRGQYSPLGSAQVHADLRQELGVVQTLNGDQARRLDSLATENAKLQDKLKETELERSLWEREAKKASPFLTSLRKALAKSEAALKLMQEKQDRKIKSAFKFSADHVHTVKRLDEEVVMLTKALADRDHAYAELHAVSTKHFEQLQESNSLLLTDGYQPLRQAKAVIDS
;
A
#
# COMPACT_ATOMS: atom_id res chain seq x y z
N MET A 1 -113.63 72.44 -69.40
CA MET A 1 -112.37 71.86 -69.92
C MET A 1 -111.47 71.56 -68.72
N PRO A 2 -111.44 70.30 -68.23
CA PRO A 2 -110.67 69.83 -67.06
C PRO A 2 -109.60 68.78 -67.45
N PRO A 3 -108.60 68.37 -66.62
CA PRO A 3 -108.79 67.46 -65.46
C PRO A 3 -107.82 67.68 -64.24
N SER A 4 -108.25 67.45 -62.99
CA SER A 4 -108.11 66.23 -62.15
C SER A 4 -106.67 65.81 -61.79
N GLY A 5 -106.31 65.50 -60.53
CA GLY A 5 -107.04 65.49 -59.25
C GLY A 5 -106.04 65.25 -58.10
N ALA A 6 -106.21 65.87 -56.93
CA ALA A 6 -106.89 65.30 -55.75
C ALA A 6 -106.08 64.18 -55.04
N SER A 7 -105.87 64.15 -53.71
CA SER A 7 -106.44 64.97 -52.63
C SER A 7 -105.64 64.91 -51.31
N ALA A 8 -106.00 65.80 -50.38
CA ALA A 8 -105.98 65.60 -48.92
C ALA A 8 -104.63 65.61 -48.18
N THR A 9 -104.29 66.85 -47.82
CA THR A 9 -103.59 67.31 -46.62
C THR A 9 -103.73 66.44 -45.34
N PRO A 10 -102.64 66.30 -44.56
CA PRO A 10 -102.60 65.67 -43.22
C PRO A 10 -102.56 66.70 -42.07
N PRO A 11 -102.58 66.21 -40.82
CA PRO A 11 -101.56 66.63 -39.83
C PRO A 11 -100.97 65.40 -39.08
N SER A 12 -100.04 65.47 -38.11
CA SER A 12 -99.56 66.63 -37.34
C SER A 12 -98.17 66.41 -36.72
N ASN A 13 -97.57 67.51 -36.27
CA ASN A 13 -96.30 67.57 -35.54
C ASN A 13 -96.31 66.78 -34.21
N SER A 14 -95.17 66.17 -33.86
CA SER A 14 -94.66 66.29 -32.48
C SER A 14 -93.13 66.25 -32.45
N ALA A 15 -92.51 67.32 -31.96
CA ALA A 15 -91.29 67.16 -31.20
C ALA A 15 -91.66 66.25 -30.01
N GLY A 16 -91.00 65.09 -29.89
CA GLY A 16 -91.48 64.00 -29.04
C GLY A 16 -91.64 64.42 -27.58
N ARG A 17 -92.88 64.61 -27.13
CA ARG A 17 -93.21 64.60 -25.70
C ARG A 17 -92.83 63.22 -25.18
N VAL A 18 -91.76 63.14 -24.39
CA VAL A 18 -91.44 61.93 -23.63
C VAL A 18 -92.63 61.66 -22.70
N THR A 19 -93.45 60.68 -23.05
CA THR A 19 -94.53 60.19 -22.20
C THR A 19 -93.93 59.31 -21.12
N LEU A 20 -94.60 59.24 -19.96
CA LEU A 20 -94.19 58.35 -18.86
C LEU A 20 -93.99 56.91 -19.37
N ALA A 21 -94.92 56.43 -20.20
CA ALA A 21 -94.85 55.12 -20.86
C ALA A 21 -93.59 54.93 -21.71
N SER A 22 -93.19 55.91 -22.53
CA SER A 22 -91.97 55.81 -23.35
C SER A 22 -90.69 55.75 -22.51
N LEU A 23 -90.67 56.39 -21.34
CA LEU A 23 -89.55 56.30 -20.40
C LEU A 23 -89.55 54.96 -19.66
N GLU A 24 -90.71 54.48 -19.24
CA GLU A 24 -90.86 53.15 -18.63
C GLU A 24 -90.49 52.01 -19.59
N ASP A 25 -90.87 52.10 -20.87
CA ASP A 25 -90.50 51.13 -21.90
C ASP A 25 -88.98 51.14 -22.13
N LEU A 26 -88.35 52.32 -22.17
CA LEU A 26 -86.89 52.45 -22.27
C LEU A 26 -86.17 51.91 -21.03
N ILE A 27 -86.69 52.16 -19.82
CA ILE A 27 -86.14 51.60 -18.57
C ILE A 27 -86.29 50.08 -18.54
N ARG A 28 -87.44 49.54 -18.98
CA ARG A 28 -87.65 48.09 -19.11
C ARG A 28 -86.72 47.47 -20.15
N GLN A 29 -86.47 48.16 -21.26
CA GLN A 29 -85.52 47.72 -22.29
C GLN A 29 -84.06 47.76 -21.80
N GLU A 30 -83.63 48.85 -21.16
CA GLU A 30 -82.28 48.97 -20.56
C GLU A 30 -82.05 47.94 -19.46
N ALA A 31 -83.04 47.71 -18.59
CA ALA A 31 -82.99 46.66 -17.58
C ALA A 31 -82.85 45.26 -18.20
N HIS A 32 -83.56 45.00 -19.32
CA HIS A 32 -83.44 43.75 -20.06
C HIS A 32 -82.06 43.59 -20.72
N CYS A 33 -81.55 44.64 -21.38
CA CYS A 33 -80.20 44.67 -21.95
C CYS A 33 -79.13 44.39 -20.89
N ARG A 34 -79.20 45.03 -19.71
CA ARG A 34 -78.26 44.76 -18.60
C ARG A 34 -78.43 43.37 -18.01
N GLN A 35 -79.64 42.84 -17.92
CA GLN A 35 -79.86 41.47 -17.46
C GLN A 35 -79.22 40.46 -18.43
N GLN A 36 -79.31 40.72 -19.74
CA GLN A 36 -78.65 39.92 -20.77
C GLN A 36 -77.13 40.04 -20.68
N GLU A 37 -76.56 41.25 -20.62
CA GLU A 37 -75.10 41.46 -20.52
C GLU A 37 -74.52 40.83 -19.25
N ASN A 38 -75.19 40.98 -18.10
CA ASN A 38 -74.80 40.30 -16.85
C ASN A 38 -74.85 38.76 -16.98
N GLY A 39 -75.79 38.23 -17.74
CA GLY A 39 -75.85 36.81 -18.07
C GLY A 39 -74.68 36.35 -18.95
N ASP A 40 -74.27 37.16 -19.92
CA ASP A 40 -73.12 36.89 -20.80
C ASP A 40 -71.78 37.05 -20.07
N LEU A 41 -71.64 38.05 -19.20
CA LEU A 41 -70.52 38.21 -18.26
C LEU A 41 -70.35 36.94 -17.40
N ALA A 42 -71.43 36.47 -16.78
CA ALA A 42 -71.40 35.26 -15.94
C ALA A 42 -71.05 34.00 -16.74
N ARG A 43 -71.55 33.87 -17.98
CA ARG A 43 -71.18 32.77 -18.89
C ARG A 43 -69.70 32.79 -19.25
N LEU A 44 -69.15 33.94 -19.62
CA LEU A 44 -67.73 34.10 -19.99
C LEU A 44 -66.78 33.91 -18.80
N LEU A 45 -67.14 34.41 -17.63
CA LEU A 45 -66.41 34.13 -16.38
C LEU A 45 -66.42 32.64 -16.05
N SER A 46 -67.59 31.99 -16.10
CA SER A 46 -67.67 30.53 -15.87
C SER A 46 -66.76 29.79 -16.84
N PHE A 47 -66.85 30.09 -18.14
CA PHE A 47 -65.99 29.51 -19.17
C PHE A 47 -64.49 29.68 -18.89
N ALA A 48 -64.06 30.88 -18.48
CA ALA A 48 -62.66 31.17 -18.16
C ALA A 48 -62.12 30.31 -16.99
N PHE A 49 -62.95 30.04 -15.99
CA PHE A 49 -62.56 29.27 -14.81
C PHE A 49 -62.78 27.75 -14.96
N THR A 50 -63.53 27.29 -15.98
CA THR A 50 -63.76 25.86 -16.27
C THR A 50 -62.99 25.33 -17.49
N GLN A 51 -62.15 26.15 -18.13
CA GLN A 51 -61.25 25.73 -19.22
C GLN A 51 -60.22 24.70 -18.73
N PRO A 52 -59.72 23.80 -19.62
CA PRO A 52 -58.68 22.82 -19.27
C PRO A 52 -57.34 23.45 -18.88
N ILE A 53 -57.11 24.72 -19.26
CA ILE A 53 -56.00 25.54 -18.78
C ILE A 53 -56.62 26.73 -18.03
N PRO A 54 -56.73 26.69 -16.69
CA PRO A 54 -57.19 27.83 -15.92
C PRO A 54 -56.11 28.94 -15.87
N PRO A 55 -56.48 30.21 -15.66
CA PRO A 55 -55.54 31.32 -15.53
C PRO A 55 -54.56 31.10 -14.37
N VAL A 56 -53.30 30.83 -14.74
CA VAL A 56 -52.23 30.42 -13.81
C VAL A 56 -51.87 31.57 -12.85
N ASP A 57 -51.75 32.79 -13.37
CA ASP A 57 -51.36 33.97 -12.61
C ASP A 57 -52.51 34.54 -11.75
N ARG A 58 -52.16 35.12 -10.60
CA ARG A 58 -53.08 35.82 -9.69
C ARG A 58 -53.55 37.15 -10.28
N LEU A 59 -52.70 37.90 -10.99
CA LEU A 59 -53.10 39.18 -11.59
C LEU A 59 -54.11 38.95 -12.73
N GLN A 60 -53.87 37.94 -13.56
CA GLN A 60 -54.81 37.50 -14.61
C GLN A 60 -56.17 37.09 -14.05
N ARG A 61 -56.21 36.30 -12.95
CA ARG A 61 -57.46 35.95 -12.27
C ARG A 61 -58.19 37.15 -11.70
N ARG A 62 -57.47 38.14 -11.18
CA ARG A 62 -58.07 39.37 -10.65
C ARG A 62 -58.66 40.23 -11.77
N ALA A 63 -57.94 40.40 -12.88
CA ALA A 63 -58.40 41.15 -14.05
C ALA A 63 -59.70 40.58 -14.64
N LEU A 64 -59.87 39.25 -14.68
CA LEU A 64 -61.13 38.63 -15.07
C LEU A 64 -62.28 39.01 -14.13
N LEU A 65 -62.09 38.86 -12.81
CA LEU A 65 -63.13 39.13 -11.82
C LEU A 65 -63.50 40.62 -11.69
N ASP A 66 -62.61 41.54 -12.08
CA ASP A 66 -62.83 42.99 -12.03
C ASP A 66 -63.45 43.58 -13.31
N ALA A 67 -63.57 42.80 -14.39
CA ALA A 67 -64.12 43.27 -15.67
C ALA A 67 -65.62 43.59 -15.57
N ARG A 68 -66.03 44.71 -16.16
CA ARG A 68 -67.38 45.29 -16.03
C ARG A 68 -68.22 45.19 -17.30
N SER A 69 -67.63 44.76 -18.40
CA SER A 69 -68.33 44.56 -19.68
C SER A 69 -67.87 43.28 -20.39
N VAL A 70 -68.73 42.75 -21.25
CA VAL A 70 -68.41 41.58 -22.10
C VAL A 70 -67.20 41.86 -22.99
N ALA A 71 -67.02 43.10 -23.42
CA ALA A 71 -65.88 43.52 -24.25
C ALA A 71 -64.54 43.44 -23.50
N GLU A 72 -64.48 43.89 -22.24
CA GLU A 72 -63.28 43.80 -21.38
C GLU A 72 -62.89 42.34 -21.12
N LEU A 73 -63.86 41.50 -20.70
CA LEU A 73 -63.62 40.06 -20.52
C LEU A 73 -63.09 39.41 -21.80
N THR A 74 -63.71 39.69 -22.94
CA THR A 74 -63.32 39.12 -24.24
C THR A 74 -61.89 39.52 -24.62
N HIS A 75 -61.47 40.75 -24.32
CA HIS A 75 -60.11 41.22 -24.57
C HIS A 75 -59.08 40.51 -23.65
N ILE A 76 -59.37 40.42 -22.35
CA ILE A 76 -58.52 39.74 -21.37
C ILE A 76 -58.34 38.26 -21.73
N LEU A 77 -59.44 37.57 -22.06
CA LEU A 77 -59.42 36.15 -22.47
C LEU A 77 -58.65 35.94 -23.78
N ARG A 78 -58.76 36.87 -24.75
CA ARG A 78 -57.97 36.80 -25.99
C ARG A 78 -56.46 36.89 -25.73
N GLY A 79 -56.04 37.67 -24.73
CA GLY A 79 -54.63 37.72 -24.30
C GLY A 79 -54.17 36.43 -23.62
N GLN A 80 -54.98 35.90 -22.69
CA GLN A 80 -54.65 34.67 -21.93
C GLN A 80 -54.60 33.41 -22.79
N TYR A 81 -55.54 33.29 -23.74
CA TYR A 81 -55.65 32.16 -24.66
C TYR A 81 -55.14 32.50 -26.07
N SER A 82 -54.25 33.50 -26.20
CA SER A 82 -53.51 33.71 -27.44
C SER A 82 -52.67 32.46 -27.71
N PRO A 83 -52.98 31.66 -28.75
CA PRO A 83 -52.25 30.43 -28.98
C PRO A 83 -50.81 30.78 -29.30
N LEU A 84 -49.86 30.19 -28.57
CA LEU A 84 -48.47 30.19 -29.00
C LEU A 84 -48.47 29.59 -30.41
N GLY A 85 -48.06 30.38 -31.40
CA GLY A 85 -48.25 30.01 -32.80
C GLY A 85 -47.65 28.61 -33.04
N SER A 86 -48.40 27.71 -33.68
CA SER A 86 -47.97 26.31 -33.87
C SER A 86 -46.54 26.19 -34.42
N ALA A 87 -46.12 27.14 -35.27
CA ALA A 87 -44.75 27.27 -35.76
C ALA A 87 -43.68 27.39 -34.66
N GLN A 88 -43.95 28.11 -33.56
CA GLN A 88 -43.02 28.27 -32.42
C GLN A 88 -42.87 26.96 -31.66
N VAL A 89 -43.97 26.32 -31.25
CA VAL A 89 -43.93 25.00 -30.58
C VAL A 89 -43.21 23.96 -31.45
N HIS A 90 -43.43 23.99 -32.77
CA HIS A 90 -42.69 23.12 -33.70
C HIS A 90 -41.22 23.51 -33.89
N ALA A 91 -40.81 24.76 -33.63
CA ALA A 91 -39.40 25.15 -33.62
C ALA A 91 -38.71 24.66 -32.34
N ASP A 92 -39.33 24.88 -31.18
CA ASP A 92 -38.81 24.49 -29.87
C ASP A 92 -38.64 22.96 -29.79
N LEU A 93 -39.65 22.19 -30.19
CA LEU A 93 -39.56 20.72 -30.23
C LEU A 93 -38.49 20.19 -31.21
N ARG A 94 -38.21 20.90 -32.31
CA ARG A 94 -37.09 20.54 -33.21
C ARG A 94 -35.74 20.82 -32.55
N GLN A 95 -35.62 21.92 -31.80
CA GLN A 95 -34.41 22.24 -31.05
C GLN A 95 -34.15 21.20 -29.96
N GLU A 96 -35.16 20.86 -29.15
CA GLU A 96 -35.06 19.81 -28.14
C GLU A 96 -34.70 18.45 -28.75
N LEU A 97 -35.35 18.06 -29.85
CA LEU A 97 -35.02 16.83 -30.59
C LEU A 97 -33.56 16.84 -31.06
N GLY A 98 -33.05 17.97 -31.55
CA GLY A 98 -31.64 18.12 -31.94
C GLY A 98 -30.68 17.92 -30.75
N VAL A 99 -31.00 18.48 -29.58
CA VAL A 99 -30.22 18.30 -28.34
C VAL A 99 -30.26 16.84 -27.86
N VAL A 100 -31.41 16.18 -27.92
CA VAL A 100 -31.52 14.75 -27.56
C VAL A 100 -30.73 13.88 -28.54
N GLN A 101 -30.73 14.20 -29.84
CA GLN A 101 -29.95 13.48 -30.85
C GLN A 101 -28.44 13.61 -30.62
N THR A 102 -27.93 14.81 -30.30
CA THR A 102 -26.50 14.98 -29.99
C THR A 102 -26.09 14.27 -28.70
N LEU A 103 -26.88 14.38 -27.63
CA LEU A 103 -26.65 13.66 -26.38
C LEU A 103 -26.66 12.13 -26.57
N ASN A 104 -27.57 11.60 -27.38
CA ASN A 104 -27.61 10.17 -27.70
C ASN A 104 -26.38 9.72 -28.51
N GLY A 105 -25.93 10.54 -29.47
CA GLY A 105 -24.68 10.31 -30.20
C GLY A 105 -23.43 10.35 -29.30
N ASP A 106 -23.41 11.24 -28.30
CA ASP A 106 -22.34 11.29 -27.29
C ASP A 106 -22.34 10.08 -26.37
N GLN A 107 -23.52 9.60 -25.97
CA GLN A 107 -23.67 8.38 -25.19
C GLN A 107 -23.20 7.14 -25.97
N ALA A 108 -23.58 7.01 -27.24
CA ALA A 108 -23.12 5.93 -28.11
C ALA A 108 -21.57 5.90 -28.21
N ARG A 109 -20.94 7.05 -28.51
CA ARG A 109 -19.48 7.16 -28.57
C ARG A 109 -18.78 6.81 -27.24
N ARG A 110 -19.39 7.14 -26.10
CA ARG A 110 -18.88 6.74 -24.77
C ARG A 110 -19.01 5.23 -24.54
N LEU A 111 -20.12 4.62 -24.94
CA LEU A 111 -20.32 3.16 -24.84
C LEU A 111 -19.31 2.41 -25.72
N ASP A 112 -19.07 2.86 -26.96
CA ASP A 112 -18.05 2.28 -27.85
C ASP A 112 -16.65 2.41 -27.23
N SER A 113 -16.31 3.58 -26.67
CA SER A 113 -15.03 3.81 -25.99
C SER A 113 -14.85 2.84 -24.81
N LEU A 114 -15.86 2.72 -23.94
CA LEU A 114 -15.85 1.77 -22.81
C LEU A 114 -15.81 0.30 -23.27
N ALA A 115 -16.42 -0.05 -24.40
CA ALA A 115 -16.34 -1.40 -24.97
C ALA A 115 -14.90 -1.72 -25.43
N THR A 116 -14.22 -0.78 -26.09
CA THR A 116 -12.80 -0.96 -26.49
C THR A 116 -11.86 -1.04 -25.29
N GLU A 117 -12.10 -0.25 -24.25
CA GLU A 117 -11.32 -0.31 -23.01
C GLU A 117 -11.54 -1.63 -22.26
N ASN A 118 -12.78 -2.10 -22.15
CA ASN A 118 -13.10 -3.40 -21.55
C ASN A 118 -12.43 -4.56 -22.30
N ALA A 119 -12.45 -4.56 -23.64
CA ALA A 119 -11.75 -5.57 -24.43
C ALA A 119 -10.23 -5.56 -24.14
N LYS A 120 -9.62 -4.38 -24.13
CA LYS A 120 -8.19 -4.20 -23.80
C LYS A 120 -7.85 -4.64 -22.38
N LEU A 121 -8.73 -4.41 -21.41
CA LEU A 121 -8.56 -4.86 -20.02
C LEU A 121 -8.72 -6.38 -19.90
N GLN A 122 -9.65 -7.00 -20.64
CA GLN A 122 -9.78 -8.46 -20.69
C GLN A 122 -8.54 -9.13 -21.28
N ASP A 123 -7.94 -8.57 -22.33
CA ASP A 123 -6.72 -9.14 -22.91
C ASP A 123 -5.51 -9.00 -21.98
N LYS A 124 -5.35 -7.85 -21.32
CA LYS A 124 -4.36 -7.68 -20.24
C LYS A 124 -4.57 -8.65 -19.08
N LEU A 125 -5.82 -8.91 -18.70
CA LEU A 125 -6.12 -9.87 -17.64
C LEU A 125 -5.62 -11.27 -18.02
N LYS A 126 -5.95 -11.75 -19.23
CA LYS A 126 -5.46 -13.04 -19.75
C LYS A 126 -3.92 -13.10 -19.76
N GLU A 127 -3.25 -12.02 -20.18
CA GLU A 127 -1.78 -11.93 -20.17
C GLU A 127 -1.22 -12.08 -18.75
N THR A 128 -1.74 -11.32 -17.78
CA THR A 128 -1.29 -11.42 -16.37
C THR A 128 -1.62 -12.76 -15.71
N GLU A 129 -2.72 -13.42 -16.10
CA GLU A 129 -3.04 -14.78 -15.66
C GLU A 129 -2.07 -15.82 -16.22
N LEU A 130 -1.66 -15.68 -17.48
CA LEU A 130 -0.62 -16.51 -18.10
C LEU A 130 0.73 -16.32 -17.41
N GLU A 131 1.17 -15.07 -17.16
CA GLU A 131 2.39 -14.76 -16.42
C GLU A 131 2.36 -15.35 -15.00
N ARG A 132 1.26 -15.15 -14.26
CA ARG A 132 1.06 -15.76 -12.93
C ARG A 132 1.21 -17.28 -12.98
N SER A 133 0.62 -17.93 -13.99
CA SER A 133 0.69 -19.38 -14.13
C SER A 133 2.11 -19.88 -14.49
N LEU A 134 2.92 -19.07 -15.18
CA LEU A 134 4.33 -19.34 -15.46
C LEU A 134 5.15 -19.24 -14.17
N TRP A 135 5.00 -18.15 -13.40
CA TRP A 135 5.68 -17.96 -12.12
C TRP A 135 5.31 -19.04 -11.09
N GLU A 136 4.04 -19.45 -11.04
CA GLU A 136 3.59 -20.53 -10.15
C GLU A 136 4.20 -21.89 -10.54
N ARG A 137 4.32 -22.17 -11.85
CA ARG A 137 5.03 -23.35 -12.35
C ARG A 137 6.52 -23.31 -12.00
N GLU A 138 7.18 -22.17 -12.13
CA GLU A 138 8.61 -22.05 -11.81
C GLU A 138 8.86 -22.17 -10.30
N ALA A 139 8.02 -21.57 -9.46
CA ALA A 139 8.05 -21.76 -8.00
C ALA A 139 7.86 -23.24 -7.60
N LYS A 140 6.96 -23.96 -8.28
CA LYS A 140 6.76 -25.41 -8.08
C LYS A 140 7.99 -26.23 -8.48
N LYS A 141 8.70 -25.88 -9.57
CA LYS A 141 9.99 -26.50 -9.95
C LYS A 141 11.10 -26.20 -8.94
N ALA A 142 11.18 -24.97 -8.43
CA ALA A 142 12.24 -24.53 -7.52
C ALA A 142 12.13 -25.18 -6.11
N SER A 143 10.92 -25.49 -5.65
CA SER A 143 10.66 -26.03 -4.30
C SER A 143 11.42 -27.35 -3.98
N PRO A 144 11.44 -28.38 -4.85
CA PRO A 144 12.32 -29.55 -4.72
C PRO A 144 13.81 -29.22 -4.59
N PHE A 145 14.34 -28.24 -5.33
CA PHE A 145 15.74 -27.84 -5.21
C PHE A 145 16.03 -27.19 -3.86
N LEU A 146 15.17 -26.26 -3.40
CA LEU A 146 15.31 -25.61 -2.10
C LEU A 146 15.20 -26.59 -0.93
N THR A 147 14.32 -27.58 -1.01
CA THR A 147 14.21 -28.64 0.02
C THR A 147 15.41 -29.58 0.01
N SER A 148 15.93 -29.94 -1.17
CA SER A 148 17.18 -30.70 -1.30
C SER A 148 18.39 -29.95 -0.74
N LEU A 149 18.53 -28.65 -1.05
CA LEU A 149 19.60 -27.80 -0.52
C LEU A 149 19.54 -27.69 1.01
N ARG A 150 18.36 -27.48 1.62
CA ARG A 150 18.20 -27.50 3.08
C ARG A 150 18.63 -28.83 3.70
N LYS A 151 18.30 -29.95 3.05
CA LYS A 151 18.72 -31.30 3.51
C LYS A 151 20.22 -31.53 3.36
N ALA A 152 20.85 -30.98 2.32
CA ALA A 152 22.30 -31.03 2.14
C ALA A 152 23.03 -30.18 3.18
N LEU A 153 22.54 -28.97 3.46
CA LEU A 153 23.07 -28.07 4.49
C LEU A 153 22.98 -28.69 5.89
N ALA A 154 21.82 -29.24 6.28
CA ALA A 154 21.69 -29.91 7.57
C ALA A 154 22.65 -31.11 7.73
N LYS A 155 22.95 -31.84 6.64
CA LYS A 155 23.95 -32.91 6.63
C LYS A 155 25.38 -32.38 6.78
N SER A 156 25.75 -31.29 6.09
CA SER A 156 27.10 -30.72 6.18
C SER A 156 27.34 -30.08 7.55
N GLU A 157 26.35 -29.40 8.13
CA GLU A 157 26.40 -28.89 9.51
C GLU A 157 26.62 -30.01 10.54
N ALA A 158 25.90 -31.12 10.43
CA ALA A 158 26.09 -32.28 11.29
C ALA A 158 27.50 -32.91 11.13
N ALA A 159 27.99 -33.02 9.90
CA ALA A 159 29.33 -33.53 9.62
C ALA A 159 30.44 -32.61 10.17
N LEU A 160 30.27 -31.30 10.06
CA LEU A 160 31.19 -30.30 10.62
C LEU A 160 31.24 -30.38 12.15
N LYS A 161 30.09 -30.47 12.83
CA LYS A 161 30.04 -30.67 14.29
C LYS A 161 30.79 -31.93 14.73
N LEU A 162 30.57 -33.06 14.06
CA LEU A 162 31.27 -34.31 14.36
C LEU A 162 32.78 -34.20 14.12
N MET A 163 33.20 -33.51 13.04
CA MET A 163 34.61 -33.24 12.76
C MET A 163 35.26 -32.36 13.84
N GLN A 164 34.56 -31.30 14.27
CA GLN A 164 35.00 -30.40 15.33
C GLN A 164 35.19 -31.15 16.64
N GLU A 165 34.18 -31.91 17.10
CA GLU A 165 34.32 -32.71 18.33
C GLU A 165 35.46 -33.75 18.23
N LYS A 166 35.72 -34.30 17.03
CA LYS A 166 36.84 -35.23 16.80
C LYS A 166 38.19 -34.52 16.91
N GLN A 167 38.31 -33.27 16.45
CA GLN A 167 39.50 -32.46 16.69
C GLN A 167 39.63 -32.08 18.16
N ASP A 168 38.56 -31.63 18.83
CA ASP A 168 38.59 -31.27 20.26
C ASP A 168 39.04 -32.43 21.14
N ARG A 169 38.57 -33.66 20.87
CA ARG A 169 39.03 -34.88 21.55
C ARG A 169 40.53 -35.13 21.31
N LYS A 170 41.01 -34.99 20.07
CA LYS A 170 42.44 -35.12 19.74
C LYS A 170 43.29 -34.08 20.47
N ILE A 171 42.90 -32.81 20.40
CA ILE A 171 43.58 -31.68 21.05
C ILE A 171 43.68 -31.93 22.55
N LYS A 172 42.56 -32.28 23.22
CA LYS A 172 42.54 -32.63 24.65
C LYS A 172 43.47 -33.81 24.98
N SER A 173 43.50 -34.85 24.15
CA SER A 173 44.42 -35.99 24.36
C SER A 173 45.90 -35.62 24.18
N ALA A 174 46.22 -34.75 23.22
CA ALA A 174 47.59 -34.27 22.98
C ALA A 174 48.07 -33.36 24.12
N PHE A 175 47.21 -32.48 24.63
CA PHE A 175 47.50 -31.67 25.83
C PHE A 175 47.73 -32.54 27.06
N LYS A 176 46.92 -33.58 27.27
CA LYS A 176 47.15 -34.52 28.38
C LYS A 176 48.49 -35.23 28.25
N PHE A 177 48.78 -35.80 27.07
CA PHE A 177 50.06 -36.47 26.80
C PHE A 177 51.26 -35.53 27.01
N SER A 178 51.15 -34.27 26.58
CA SER A 178 52.18 -33.25 26.81
C SER A 178 52.38 -32.94 28.30
N ALA A 179 51.29 -32.80 29.08
CA ALA A 179 51.37 -32.60 30.53
C ALA A 179 52.02 -33.80 31.25
N ASP A 180 51.60 -35.03 30.91
CA ASP A 180 52.20 -36.26 31.43
C ASP A 180 53.70 -36.33 31.09
N HIS A 181 54.10 -35.91 29.87
CA HIS A 181 55.49 -35.86 29.46
C HIS A 181 56.31 -34.81 30.22
N VAL A 182 55.76 -33.61 30.48
CA VAL A 182 56.40 -32.60 31.34
C VAL A 182 56.71 -33.15 32.74
N HIS A 183 55.83 -33.98 33.31
CA HIS A 183 56.12 -34.67 34.57
C HIS A 183 57.24 -35.71 34.45
N THR A 184 57.37 -36.42 33.31
CA THR A 184 58.51 -37.32 33.08
C THR A 184 59.84 -36.57 32.93
N VAL A 185 59.84 -35.44 32.22
CA VAL A 185 61.05 -34.61 32.05
C VAL A 185 61.53 -34.06 33.40
N LYS A 186 60.63 -33.54 34.24
CA LYS A 186 61.00 -33.05 35.58
C LYS A 186 61.67 -34.11 36.45
N ARG A 187 61.14 -35.34 36.45
CA ARG A 187 61.74 -36.46 37.21
C ARG A 187 63.14 -36.81 36.71
N LEU A 188 63.34 -36.83 35.38
CA LEU A 188 64.65 -37.10 34.78
C LEU A 188 65.64 -35.96 35.07
N ASP A 189 65.18 -34.72 35.11
CA ASP A 189 65.99 -33.54 35.48
C ASP A 189 66.44 -33.62 36.95
N GLU A 190 65.52 -33.96 37.87
CA GLU A 190 65.81 -34.27 39.28
C GLU A 190 66.83 -35.42 39.44
N GLU A 191 66.70 -36.49 38.64
CA GLU A 191 67.62 -37.63 38.63
C GLU A 191 69.01 -37.26 38.09
N VAL A 192 69.08 -36.45 37.02
CA VAL A 192 70.33 -35.93 36.46
C VAL A 192 71.05 -35.03 37.47
N VAL A 193 70.33 -34.16 38.19
CA VAL A 193 70.92 -33.33 39.26
C VAL A 193 71.49 -34.20 40.39
N MET A 194 70.75 -35.23 40.83
CA MET A 194 71.22 -36.19 41.84
C MET A 194 72.47 -36.96 41.40
N LEU A 195 72.49 -37.50 40.18
CA LEU A 195 73.62 -38.25 39.64
C LEU A 195 74.85 -37.34 39.41
N THR A 196 74.65 -36.10 38.97
CA THR A 196 75.73 -35.11 38.78
C THR A 196 76.42 -34.81 40.12
N LYS A 197 75.65 -34.66 41.20
CA LYS A 197 76.21 -34.49 42.54
C LYS A 197 77.00 -35.72 42.99
N ALA A 198 76.41 -36.91 42.87
CA ALA A 198 77.08 -38.16 43.26
C ALA A 198 78.39 -38.41 42.47
N LEU A 199 78.44 -37.99 41.20
CA LEU A 199 79.65 -38.04 40.39
C LEU A 199 80.73 -37.08 40.93
N ALA A 200 80.36 -35.84 41.25
CA ALA A 200 81.28 -34.86 41.83
C ALA A 200 81.85 -35.31 43.19
N ASP A 201 81.00 -35.86 44.07
CA ASP A 201 81.41 -36.42 45.36
C ASP A 201 82.41 -37.59 45.17
N ARG A 202 82.16 -38.45 44.17
CA ARG A 202 83.04 -39.58 43.81
C ARG A 202 84.37 -39.12 43.21
N ASP A 203 84.35 -38.12 42.34
CA ASP A 203 85.55 -37.59 41.69
C ASP A 203 86.45 -36.85 42.70
N HIS A 204 85.85 -36.21 43.72
CA HIS A 204 86.59 -35.69 44.88
C HIS A 204 87.29 -36.81 45.66
N ALA A 205 86.60 -37.90 45.99
CA ALA A 205 87.19 -39.06 46.66
C ALA A 205 88.31 -39.74 45.84
N TYR A 206 88.18 -39.79 44.51
CA TYR A 206 89.26 -40.26 43.63
C TYR A 206 90.48 -39.33 43.66
N ALA A 207 90.29 -38.01 43.71
CA ALA A 207 91.39 -37.05 43.85
C ALA A 207 92.13 -37.21 45.19
N GLU A 208 91.41 -37.44 46.29
CA GLU A 208 92.01 -37.74 47.60
C GLU A 208 92.81 -39.06 47.57
N LEU A 209 92.23 -40.14 47.05
CA LEU A 209 92.91 -41.43 46.90
C LEU A 209 94.16 -41.32 46.02
N HIS A 210 94.08 -40.56 44.92
CA HIS A 210 95.24 -40.30 44.07
C HIS A 210 96.33 -39.55 44.85
N ALA A 211 95.99 -38.48 45.59
CA ALA A 211 96.95 -37.72 46.39
C ALA A 211 97.61 -38.57 47.49
N VAL A 212 96.87 -39.48 48.14
CA VAL A 212 97.42 -40.44 49.11
C VAL A 212 98.37 -41.43 48.42
N SER A 213 97.97 -41.97 47.26
CA SER A 213 98.80 -42.90 46.48
C SER A 213 100.10 -42.26 45.99
N THR A 214 100.06 -41.01 45.51
CA THR A 214 101.25 -40.24 45.12
C THR A 214 102.19 -40.06 46.31
N LYS A 215 101.69 -39.59 47.46
CA LYS A 215 102.50 -39.45 48.69
C LYS A 215 103.13 -40.77 49.15
N HIS A 216 102.38 -41.86 49.11
CA HIS A 216 102.91 -43.18 49.48
C HIS A 216 104.01 -43.65 48.50
N PHE A 217 103.86 -43.37 47.21
CA PHE A 217 104.88 -43.67 46.21
C PHE A 217 106.14 -42.80 46.38
N GLU A 218 105.98 -41.52 46.66
CA GLU A 218 107.08 -40.60 47.04
C GLU A 218 107.82 -41.13 48.28
N GLN A 219 107.11 -41.51 49.34
CA GLN A 219 107.68 -42.12 50.56
C GLN A 219 108.46 -43.42 50.27
N LEU A 220 107.96 -44.27 49.37
CA LEU A 220 108.67 -45.48 48.93
C LEU A 220 109.95 -45.13 48.14
N GLN A 221 109.92 -44.11 47.28
CA GLN A 221 111.11 -43.63 46.57
C GLN A 221 112.14 -43.03 47.53
N GLU A 222 111.72 -42.18 48.46
CA GLU A 222 112.58 -41.60 49.50
C GLU A 222 113.24 -42.70 50.33
N SER A 223 112.46 -43.66 50.85
CA SER A 223 112.96 -44.80 51.63
C SER A 223 113.97 -45.64 50.85
N ASN A 224 113.71 -45.92 49.56
CA ASN A 224 114.65 -46.66 48.71
C ASN A 224 115.91 -45.83 48.38
N SER A 225 115.79 -44.51 48.24
CA SER A 225 116.94 -43.61 48.04
C SER A 225 117.86 -43.56 49.28
N LEU A 226 117.28 -43.58 50.49
CA LEU A 226 118.01 -43.65 51.77
C LEU A 226 118.70 -45.01 51.98
N LEU A 227 118.18 -46.08 51.37
CA LEU A 227 118.82 -47.40 51.33
C LEU A 227 119.99 -47.47 50.34
N LEU A 228 120.04 -46.57 49.33
CA LEU A 228 121.00 -46.61 48.21
C LEU A 228 122.07 -45.51 48.25
N THR A 229 121.81 -44.38 48.90
CA THR A 229 122.83 -43.33 49.09
C THR A 229 123.72 -43.65 50.30
N ASP A 230 125.02 -43.40 50.19
CA ASP A 230 126.06 -43.91 51.11
C ASP A 230 126.04 -43.34 52.56
N GLY A 231 124.97 -42.64 52.98
CA GLY A 231 124.91 -41.90 54.24
C GLY A 231 124.46 -42.67 55.49
N TYR A 232 123.68 -43.76 55.38
CA TYR A 232 123.02 -44.39 56.55
C TYR A 232 123.33 -45.88 56.74
N GLN A 233 124.36 -46.15 57.55
CA GLN A 233 124.83 -47.50 57.91
C GLN A 233 123.80 -48.47 58.53
N PRO A 234 122.86 -48.05 59.42
CA PRO A 234 121.96 -48.99 60.09
C PRO A 234 121.01 -49.75 59.15
N LEU A 235 120.57 -49.09 58.06
CA LEU A 235 119.61 -49.67 57.12
C LEU A 235 120.23 -50.78 56.24
N ARG A 236 121.53 -50.72 55.94
CA ARG A 236 122.24 -51.80 55.23
C ARG A 236 122.28 -53.10 56.03
N GLN A 237 122.40 -53.04 57.36
CA GLN A 237 122.38 -54.23 58.22
C GLN A 237 121.01 -54.90 58.25
N ALA A 238 119.93 -54.12 58.32
CA ALA A 238 118.56 -54.67 58.31
C ALA A 238 118.23 -55.37 56.99
N LYS A 239 118.62 -54.79 55.85
CA LYS A 239 118.37 -55.40 54.54
C LYS A 239 119.16 -56.71 54.32
N ALA A 240 120.43 -56.74 54.72
CA ALA A 240 121.26 -57.95 54.62
C ALA A 240 120.77 -59.14 55.47
N VAL A 241 119.89 -58.91 56.45
CA VAL A 241 119.26 -59.96 57.27
C VAL A 241 117.94 -60.47 56.65
N ILE A 242 117.33 -59.72 55.73
CA ILE A 242 116.07 -60.08 55.04
C ILE A 242 116.35 -60.76 53.69
N ASP A 243 117.44 -60.36 53.02
CA ASP A 243 117.87 -60.95 51.73
C ASP A 243 118.73 -62.24 51.90
N SER A 244 118.68 -62.88 53.08
CA SER A 244 119.46 -64.09 53.45
C SER A 244 118.60 -65.21 54.05
#